data_AF-A0A2V5VKZ1-F1
#
_entry.id   AF-A0A2V5VKZ1-F1
#
_cell.length_a   1.000
_cell.length_b   1.000
_cell.length_c   1.000
_cell.angle_alpha   90.00
_cell.angle_beta   90.00
_cell.angle_gamma   90.00
#
_symmetry.space_group_name_H-M   'P 1'
#
loop_
_entity.id
_entity.type
_entity.pdbx_description
1 polymer ?
#
loop_
_entity_poly.entity_id
_entity_poly.type
_entity_poly.pdbx_seq_one_letter_code
_entity_poly.pdbx_strand_id
1 'polypeptide(L)'
;MRARPLQPLCLLFLAFLFCFRAFGQSYSIDWFKVAGGGGTSTGGTYSVSGTIGQHDAGGAMTGGNYSLTGGFWALYAVQTPGAPTLSIQLTTTNTAMVYWPSPSTGFNLQLNTNLATTNWAPVASVTDNGSIKYIIVNPPAGKAFYRLKSP
;
A
#
# COMPACT_ATOMS: atom_id res chain seq x y z
N MET A 1 -22.55 62.94 -47.84
CA MET A 1 -21.66 61.98 -47.15
C MET A 1 -22.52 60.80 -46.69
N ARG A 2 -22.41 59.63 -47.33
CA ARG A 2 -23.20 58.44 -46.95
C ARG A 2 -22.52 57.75 -45.76
N ALA A 3 -23.15 57.78 -44.60
CA ALA A 3 -22.71 57.02 -43.43
C ALA A 3 -22.73 55.53 -43.77
N ARG A 4 -21.58 54.86 -43.66
CA ARG A 4 -21.47 53.41 -43.85
C ARG A 4 -22.23 52.70 -42.72
N PRO A 5 -22.99 51.63 -43.00
CA PRO A 5 -23.75 50.95 -41.96
C PRO A 5 -22.77 50.28 -40.97
N LEU A 6 -22.76 50.75 -39.71
CA LEU A 6 -22.03 50.10 -38.60
C LEU A 6 -22.69 48.78 -38.15
N GLN A 7 -23.87 48.45 -38.67
CA GLN A 7 -24.69 47.33 -38.23
C GLN A 7 -24.05 45.92 -38.40
N PRO A 8 -23.41 45.54 -39.51
CA PRO A 8 -22.87 44.19 -39.66
C PRO A 8 -21.62 43.95 -38.79
N LEU A 9 -20.82 45.00 -38.53
CA LEU A 9 -19.65 44.91 -37.67
C LEU A 9 -20.04 44.75 -36.19
N CYS A 10 -21.11 45.42 -35.77
CA CYS A 10 -21.65 45.32 -34.41
C CYS A 10 -22.21 43.91 -34.12
N LEU A 11 -22.90 43.29 -35.10
CA LEU A 11 -23.38 41.92 -34.99
C LEU A 11 -22.25 40.88 -34.90
N LEU A 12 -21.15 41.08 -35.65
CA LEU A 12 -19.99 40.19 -35.60
C LEU A 12 -19.26 40.28 -34.25
N PHE A 13 -19.17 41.47 -33.68
CA PHE A 13 -18.59 41.69 -32.35
C PHE A 13 -19.45 41.04 -31.25
N LEU A 14 -20.77 41.16 -31.35
CA LEU A 14 -21.71 40.57 -30.39
C LEU A 14 -21.69 39.03 -30.43
N ALA A 15 -21.51 38.44 -31.62
CA ALA A 15 -21.35 36.99 -31.78
C ALA A 15 -20.03 36.47 -31.17
N PHE A 16 -18.96 37.25 -31.22
CA PHE A 16 -17.66 36.87 -30.62
C PHE A 16 -17.68 36.97 -29.09
N LEU A 17 -18.49 37.87 -28.52
CA LEU A 17 -18.70 38.01 -27.07
C LEU A 17 -19.53 36.86 -26.45
N PHE A 18 -20.23 36.07 -27.26
CA PHE A 18 -21.06 34.94 -26.79
C PHE A 18 -20.37 33.57 -26.83
N CYS A 19 -19.03 33.54 -27.02
CA CYS A 19 -18.25 32.32 -26.94
C CYS A 19 -18.12 31.90 -25.46
N PHE A 20 -19.16 31.24 -24.93
CA PHE A 20 -19.13 30.65 -23.59
C PHE A 20 -17.93 29.70 -23.48
N ARG A 21 -17.03 29.98 -22.54
CA ARG A 21 -15.99 29.05 -22.12
C ARG A 21 -16.69 27.81 -21.55
N ALA A 22 -16.68 26.70 -22.29
CA ALA A 22 -17.06 25.42 -21.73
C ALA A 22 -16.01 25.02 -20.69
N PHE A 23 -16.36 25.09 -19.40
CA PHE A 23 -15.52 24.49 -18.36
C PHE A 23 -15.61 22.97 -18.47
N GLY A 24 -14.48 22.33 -18.73
CA GLY A 24 -14.38 20.87 -18.63
C GLY A 24 -14.73 20.44 -17.21
N GLN A 25 -15.53 19.39 -17.09
CA GLN A 25 -16.04 18.94 -15.81
C GLN A 25 -14.93 18.15 -15.11
N SER A 26 -14.65 18.43 -13.83
CA SER A 26 -13.71 17.64 -13.05
C SER A 26 -14.35 16.30 -12.71
N TYR A 27 -14.11 15.31 -13.57
CA TYR A 27 -14.48 13.93 -13.28
C TYR A 27 -13.42 13.33 -12.34
N SER A 28 -13.79 13.02 -11.10
CA SER A 28 -13.07 12.05 -10.28
C SER A 28 -13.78 10.72 -10.36
N ILE A 29 -13.03 9.65 -10.61
CA ILE A 29 -13.48 8.29 -10.32
C ILE A 29 -12.81 7.93 -9.01
N ASP A 30 -13.58 7.93 -7.93
CA ASP A 30 -13.07 7.49 -6.65
C ASP A 30 -12.79 5.99 -6.73
N TRP A 31 -11.54 5.62 -6.44
CA TRP A 31 -11.12 4.24 -6.45
C TRP A 31 -11.79 3.47 -5.31
N PHE A 32 -12.36 2.30 -5.64
CA PHE A 32 -12.79 1.32 -4.66
C PHE A 32 -12.41 -0.08 -5.14
N LYS A 33 -12.22 -1.00 -4.20
CA LYS A 33 -11.87 -2.39 -4.48
C LYS A 33 -12.63 -3.32 -3.55
N VAL A 34 -13.30 -4.32 -4.13
CA VAL A 34 -13.87 -5.43 -3.35
C VAL A 34 -12.77 -6.49 -3.23
N ALA A 35 -12.06 -6.45 -2.10
CA ALA A 35 -10.84 -7.24 -1.87
C ALA A 35 -11.02 -8.43 -0.90
N GLY A 36 -12.25 -8.71 -0.45
CA GLY A 36 -12.57 -9.81 0.45
C GLY A 36 -13.61 -10.71 -0.20
N GLY A 37 -13.16 -11.76 -0.88
CA GLY A 37 -14.02 -12.75 -1.52
C GLY A 37 -13.53 -14.17 -1.24
N GLY A 38 -14.46 -15.11 -1.20
CA GLY A 38 -14.21 -16.49 -0.78
C GLY A 38 -15.44 -17.04 -0.07
N GLY A 39 -15.47 -18.35 0.12
CA GLY A 39 -16.62 -19.00 0.72
C GLY A 39 -16.44 -20.50 0.83
N THR A 40 -17.34 -21.12 1.58
CA THR A 40 -17.42 -22.56 1.71
C THR A 40 -18.66 -23.04 0.98
N SER A 41 -18.48 -23.85 -0.06
CA SER A 41 -19.54 -24.57 -0.73
C SER A 41 -19.68 -25.95 -0.09
N THR A 42 -20.88 -26.30 0.37
CA THR A 42 -21.19 -27.60 0.95
C THR A 42 -22.16 -28.38 0.05
N GLY A 43 -21.98 -29.70 0.00
CA GLY A 43 -22.85 -30.63 -0.71
C GLY A 43 -22.78 -32.02 -0.08
N GLY A 44 -23.79 -32.37 0.74
CA GLY A 44 -23.79 -33.60 1.52
C GLY A 44 -22.63 -33.63 2.54
N THR A 45 -21.82 -34.68 2.51
CA THR A 45 -20.64 -34.87 3.39
C THR A 45 -19.42 -34.05 2.96
N TYR A 46 -19.47 -33.39 1.80
CA TYR A 46 -18.31 -32.68 1.24
C TYR A 46 -18.43 -31.17 1.44
N SER A 47 -17.30 -30.57 1.75
CA SER A 47 -17.13 -29.14 1.94
C SER A 47 -15.89 -28.68 1.18
N VAL A 48 -16.04 -27.66 0.34
CA VAL A 48 -14.94 -27.01 -0.36
C VAL A 48 -14.89 -25.56 0.10
N SER A 49 -13.78 -25.17 0.71
CA SER A 49 -13.53 -23.78 1.07
C SER A 49 -12.43 -23.22 0.18
N GLY A 50 -12.64 -22.01 -0.32
CA GLY A 50 -11.69 -21.31 -1.17
C GLY A 50 -11.76 -19.81 -0.97
N THR A 51 -10.66 -19.12 -1.31
CA THR A 51 -10.58 -17.65 -1.34
C THR A 51 -10.50 -17.19 -2.79
N ILE A 52 -11.11 -16.06 -3.13
CA ILE A 52 -10.92 -15.43 -4.44
C ILE A 52 -9.54 -14.77 -4.42
N GLY A 53 -8.66 -15.17 -5.35
CA GLY A 53 -7.34 -14.57 -5.49
C GLY A 53 -7.42 -13.08 -5.87
N GLN A 54 -6.60 -12.26 -5.24
CA GLN A 54 -6.43 -10.86 -5.62
C GLN A 54 -5.45 -10.77 -6.79
N HIS A 55 -5.92 -10.51 -8.01
CA HIS A 55 -5.05 -10.34 -9.19
C HIS A 55 -3.98 -9.25 -9.00
N ASP A 56 -4.34 -8.23 -8.23
CA ASP A 56 -3.47 -7.13 -7.83
C ASP A 56 -2.42 -7.53 -6.75
N ALA A 57 -2.54 -8.71 -6.12
CA ALA A 57 -1.54 -9.26 -5.20
C ALA A 57 -0.33 -9.90 -5.90
N GLY A 58 0.10 -9.29 -7.00
CA GLY A 58 1.19 -9.73 -7.86
C GLY A 58 2.20 -8.61 -8.15
N GLY A 59 2.89 -8.72 -9.28
CA GLY A 59 3.76 -7.64 -9.77
C GLY A 59 2.99 -6.37 -10.13
N ALA A 60 3.71 -5.29 -10.38
CA ALA A 60 3.11 -4.00 -10.73
C ALA A 60 2.16 -4.11 -11.94
N MET A 61 0.93 -3.64 -11.78
CA MET A 61 -0.04 -3.47 -12.86
C MET A 61 0.33 -2.22 -13.66
N THR A 62 0.65 -2.37 -14.95
CA THR A 62 1.09 -1.26 -15.81
C THR A 62 0.03 -0.86 -16.84
N GLY A 63 -0.12 0.43 -17.10
CA GLY A 63 -0.97 0.97 -18.17
C GLY A 63 -0.46 2.33 -18.65
N GLY A 64 0.04 2.39 -19.89
CA GLY A 64 0.73 3.59 -20.41
C GLY A 64 1.99 3.91 -19.59
N ASN A 65 2.11 5.16 -19.14
CA ASN A 65 3.21 5.60 -18.26
C ASN A 65 2.95 5.35 -16.77
N TYR A 66 1.84 4.70 -16.41
CA TYR A 66 1.43 4.50 -15.02
C TYR A 66 1.65 3.06 -14.58
N SER A 67 2.03 2.90 -13.31
CA SER A 67 2.27 1.61 -12.67
C SER A 67 1.65 1.63 -11.28
N LEU A 68 0.83 0.62 -10.96
CA LEU A 68 0.20 0.42 -9.66
C LEU A 68 0.65 -0.93 -9.10
N THR A 69 1.36 -0.92 -7.98
CA THR A 69 1.66 -2.14 -7.22
C THR A 69 0.66 -2.24 -6.09
N GLY A 70 -0.24 -3.22 -6.14
CA GLY A 70 -1.07 -3.56 -4.99
C GLY A 70 -0.71 -4.91 -4.38
N GLY A 71 -1.67 -5.50 -3.66
CA GLY A 71 -1.48 -6.74 -2.93
C GLY A 71 -1.54 -6.65 -1.41
N PHE A 72 -1.02 -7.69 -0.75
CA PHE A 72 -1.02 -7.80 0.70
C PHE A 72 0.33 -7.38 1.29
N TRP A 73 0.28 -6.65 2.41
CA TRP A 73 1.42 -6.33 3.25
C TRP A 73 1.87 -7.59 3.99
N ALA A 74 2.95 -8.24 3.54
CA ALA A 74 3.40 -9.49 4.15
C ALA A 74 4.65 -9.25 5.00
N LEU A 75 4.47 -9.29 6.33
CA LEU A 75 5.56 -9.24 7.28
C LEU A 75 5.91 -10.65 7.76
N TYR A 76 7.19 -10.96 7.80
CA TYR A 76 7.69 -12.27 8.22
C TYR A 76 8.70 -12.12 9.35
N ALA A 77 8.52 -12.88 10.43
CA ALA A 77 9.50 -13.02 11.49
C ALA A 77 10.31 -14.31 11.27
N VAL A 78 11.55 -14.15 10.83
CA VAL A 78 12.50 -15.25 10.62
C VAL A 78 13.17 -15.58 11.96
N GLN A 79 12.79 -16.72 12.53
CA GLN A 79 13.41 -17.19 13.77
C GLN A 79 14.86 -17.60 13.50
N THR A 80 15.77 -17.13 14.35
CA THR A 80 17.19 -17.50 14.31
C THR A 80 17.48 -18.40 15.50
N PRO A 81 18.12 -19.57 15.31
CA PRO A 81 18.47 -20.44 16.43
C PRO A 81 19.26 -19.70 17.51
N GLY A 82 18.84 -19.83 18.77
CA GLY A 82 19.44 -19.15 19.92
C GLY A 82 19.05 -17.67 20.09
N ALA A 83 18.30 -17.08 19.16
CA ALA A 83 17.72 -15.75 19.34
C ALA A 83 16.43 -15.79 20.14
N PRO A 84 16.06 -14.69 20.84
CA PRO A 84 14.74 -14.52 21.42
C PRO A 84 13.64 -14.66 20.36
N THR A 85 12.46 -15.13 20.76
CA THR A 85 11.32 -15.27 19.85
C THR A 85 10.92 -13.92 19.27
N LEU A 86 10.97 -13.82 17.94
CA LEU A 86 10.53 -12.64 17.21
C LEU A 86 9.07 -12.80 16.79
N SER A 87 8.22 -11.85 17.16
CA SER A 87 6.77 -11.92 16.98
C SER A 87 6.25 -10.69 16.24
N ILE A 88 5.09 -10.86 15.59
CA ILE A 88 4.41 -9.79 14.84
C ILE A 88 2.95 -9.77 15.30
N GLN A 89 2.43 -8.58 15.61
CA GLN A 89 1.02 -8.38 15.91
C GLN A 89 0.50 -7.10 15.27
N LEU A 90 -0.80 -7.06 14.97
CA LEU A 90 -1.49 -5.85 14.56
C LEU A 90 -1.77 -4.96 15.78
N THR A 91 -1.61 -3.67 15.62
CA THR A 91 -1.98 -2.67 16.62
C THR A 91 -3.41 -2.18 16.39
N THR A 92 -3.96 -1.48 17.37
CA THR A 92 -5.28 -0.84 17.28
C THR A 92 -5.35 0.27 16.23
N THR A 93 -4.20 0.80 15.79
CA THR A 93 -4.10 1.87 14.78
C THR A 93 -3.81 1.34 13.38
N ASN A 94 -4.07 0.06 13.12
CA ASN A 94 -3.86 -0.60 11.83
C ASN A 94 -2.39 -0.53 11.34
N THR A 95 -1.45 -0.51 12.29
CA THR A 95 -0.02 -0.68 12.03
C THR A 95 0.42 -2.06 12.54
N ALA A 96 1.60 -2.53 12.14
CA ALA A 96 2.14 -3.77 12.67
C ALA A 96 3.22 -3.47 13.71
N MET A 97 3.23 -4.23 14.79
CA MET A 97 4.30 -4.21 15.78
C MET A 97 5.13 -5.48 15.65
N VAL A 98 6.43 -5.31 15.39
CA VAL A 98 7.41 -6.40 15.42
C VAL A 98 8.14 -6.32 16.75
N TYR A 99 8.06 -7.38 17.55
CA TYR A 99 8.53 -7.34 18.95
C TYR A 99 9.18 -8.64 19.41
N TRP A 100 10.03 -8.55 20.42
CA TRP A 100 10.72 -9.67 21.04
C TRP A 100 11.01 -9.38 22.53
N PRO A 101 11.29 -10.40 23.36
CA PRO A 101 11.54 -10.22 24.79
C PRO A 101 12.72 -9.29 25.12
N SER A 102 12.58 -8.51 26.19
CA SER A 102 13.67 -7.80 26.87
C SER A 102 13.97 -8.44 28.24
N PRO A 103 15.23 -8.53 28.69
CA PRO A 103 16.45 -8.16 27.98
C PRO A 103 16.84 -9.19 26.91
N SER A 104 17.42 -8.69 25.82
CA SER A 104 17.92 -9.48 24.70
C SER A 104 19.30 -8.97 24.28
N THR A 105 20.25 -9.12 25.20
CA THR A 105 21.64 -8.65 25.06
C THR A 105 22.32 -9.37 23.90
N GLY A 106 23.07 -8.62 23.09
CA GLY A 106 23.82 -9.17 21.98
C GLY A 106 22.99 -9.48 20.74
N PHE A 107 21.68 -9.22 20.68
CA PHE A 107 20.89 -9.37 19.46
C PHE A 107 20.43 -8.02 18.91
N ASN A 108 20.57 -7.85 17.59
CA ASN A 108 20.06 -6.70 16.85
C ASN A 108 18.99 -7.12 15.85
N LEU A 109 17.97 -6.29 15.67
CA LEU A 109 16.95 -6.48 14.65
C LEU A 109 17.53 -6.11 13.28
N GLN A 110 17.33 -7.00 12.31
CA GLN A 110 17.66 -6.78 10.91
C GLN A 110 16.42 -6.94 10.03
N LEU A 111 16.38 -6.17 8.95
CA LEU A 111 15.33 -6.17 7.93
C LEU A 111 15.93 -6.56 6.57
N ASN A 112 15.15 -7.28 5.77
CA ASN A 112 15.38 -7.48 4.35
C ASN A 112 14.03 -7.43 3.62
N THR A 113 13.99 -6.90 2.40
CA THR A 113 12.78 -6.88 1.55
C THR A 113 12.71 -8.09 0.61
N ASN A 114 13.81 -8.84 0.47
CA ASN A 114 13.88 -10.04 -0.35
C ASN A 114 14.74 -11.13 0.32
N LEU A 115 14.08 -12.19 0.79
CA LEU A 115 14.73 -13.32 1.48
C LEU A 115 15.73 -14.09 0.61
N ALA A 116 15.65 -13.99 -0.72
CA ALA A 116 16.63 -14.60 -1.63
C ALA A 116 17.97 -13.84 -1.66
N THR A 117 18.02 -12.64 -1.10
CA THR A 117 19.24 -11.82 -1.03
C THR A 117 19.86 -11.89 0.36
N THR A 118 21.17 -11.65 0.46
CA THR A 118 21.90 -11.57 1.73
C THR A 118 21.91 -10.16 2.33
N ASN A 119 21.13 -9.23 1.78
CA ASN A 119 21.14 -7.79 2.11
C ASN A 119 20.35 -7.46 3.37
N TRP A 120 20.75 -8.03 4.51
CA TRP A 120 20.14 -7.72 5.81
C TRP A 120 20.68 -6.41 6.37
N ALA A 121 19.81 -5.42 6.52
CA ALA A 121 20.15 -4.11 7.07
C ALA A 121 19.73 -4.00 8.54
N PRO A 122 20.51 -3.32 9.41
CA PRO A 122 20.13 -3.09 10.80
C PRO A 122 18.93 -2.13 10.91
N VAL A 123 18.09 -2.33 11.92
CA VAL A 123 16.97 -1.44 12.25
C VAL A 123 17.35 -0.57 13.45
N ALA A 124 17.33 0.76 13.28
CA ALA A 124 17.87 1.70 14.28
C ALA A 124 16.83 2.18 15.33
N SER A 125 15.54 2.25 14.99
CA SER A 125 14.51 2.85 15.86
C SER A 125 13.77 1.82 16.70
N VAL A 126 14.49 1.07 17.53
CA VAL A 126 13.93 0.06 18.43
C VAL A 126 13.57 0.70 19.78
N THR A 127 12.33 0.52 20.22
CA THR A 127 11.84 0.95 21.53
C THR A 127 11.89 -0.22 22.51
N ASP A 128 12.27 0.03 23.76
CA ASP A 128 12.26 -0.95 24.85
C ASP A 128 11.38 -0.43 26.00
N ASN A 129 10.44 -1.25 26.46
CA ASN A 129 9.56 -0.91 27.60
C ASN A 129 9.92 -1.69 28.88
N GLY A 130 11.05 -2.41 28.90
CA GLY A 130 11.50 -3.21 30.04
C GLY A 130 11.00 -4.66 30.04
N SER A 131 10.00 -4.99 29.20
CA SER A 131 9.49 -6.36 29.03
C SER A 131 9.69 -6.87 27.61
N ILE A 132 9.46 -6.01 26.62
CA ILE A 132 9.69 -6.28 25.21
C ILE A 132 10.44 -5.12 24.55
N LYS A 133 11.23 -5.48 23.54
CA LYS A 133 11.75 -4.57 22.53
C LYS A 133 10.86 -4.66 21.30
N TYR A 134 10.57 -3.53 20.67
CA TYR A 134 9.66 -3.49 19.53
C TYR A 134 9.93 -2.34 18.57
N ILE A 135 9.40 -2.48 17.35
CA ILE A 135 9.27 -1.43 16.36
C ILE A 135 7.81 -1.33 15.90
N ILE A 136 7.38 -0.12 15.56
CA ILE A 136 6.12 0.10 14.85
C ILE A 136 6.42 0.21 13.36
N VAL A 137 5.78 -0.67 12.59
CA VAL A 137 5.88 -0.75 11.15
C VAL A 137 4.58 -0.20 10.59
N ASN A 138 4.66 1.01 10.06
CA ASN A 138 3.63 1.55 9.19
C ASN A 138 3.52 0.64 7.96
N PRO A 139 2.32 0.45 7.37
CA PRO A 139 2.13 -0.44 6.23
C PRO A 139 3.27 -0.26 5.19
N PRO A 140 4.20 -1.24 5.02
CA PRO A 140 5.42 -1.08 4.23
C PRO A 140 5.34 -1.67 2.81
N ALA A 141 5.60 -0.90 1.74
CA ALA A 141 5.17 -1.29 0.39
C ALA A 141 5.71 -2.69 0.02
N GLY A 142 4.82 -3.69 -0.06
CA GLY A 142 5.17 -5.09 -0.37
C GLY A 142 5.52 -5.97 0.84
N LYS A 143 6.65 -6.68 0.75
CA LYS A 143 7.06 -7.72 1.70
C LYS A 143 8.27 -7.27 2.52
N ALA A 144 8.29 -7.61 3.80
CA ALA A 144 9.41 -7.36 4.69
C ALA A 144 9.67 -8.55 5.60
N PHE A 145 10.95 -8.91 5.73
CA PHE A 145 11.45 -10.03 6.52
C PHE A 145 12.31 -9.47 7.64
N TYR A 146 11.98 -9.83 8.87
CA TYR A 146 12.70 -9.42 10.07
C TYR A 146 13.40 -10.61 10.70
N ARG A 147 14.60 -10.41 11.24
CA ARG A 147 15.31 -11.41 12.05
C ARG A 147 16.07 -10.76 13.17
N LEU A 148 16.32 -11.51 14.24
CA LEU A 148 17.28 -11.14 15.27
C LEU A 148 18.61 -11.82 14.98
N LYS A 149 19.68 -11.05 14.94
CA LYS A 149 21.02 -11.56 14.67
C LYS A 149 21.99 -11.06 15.73
N SER A 150 22.74 -11.99 16.31
CA SER A 150 23.93 -11.67 17.10
C SER A 150 25.04 -11.16 16.18
N PRO A 151 25.80 -10.12 16.57
CA PRO A 151 27.01 -9.67 15.88
C PRO A 151 27.91 -10.83 15.48
#